data_AF-A0A845LDD8-F1
#
_entry.id   AF-A0A845LDD8-F1
#
_cell.length_a   1.000
_cell.length_b   1.000
_cell.length_c   1.000
_cell.angle_alpha   90.00
_cell.angle_beta   90.00
_cell.angle_gamma   90.00
#
_symmetry.space_group_name_H-M   'P 1'
#
loop_
_entity.id
_entity.type
_entity.pdbx_description
1 polymer ?
#
loop_
_entity_poly.entity_id
_entity_poly.type
_entity_poly.pdbx_seq_one_letter_code
_entity_poly.pdbx_strand_id
1 'polypeptide(L)'
;MPAGLSLNATTGAITGTPTVSGAYDFTIEATDSSTPPLTATQQYTGTIVTSMVLPTTLPPMVQNRAFSGSVAKTSGGSGSVTYALTGGNLLPAGLSLNTTTGAIT
;
A
#
# COMPACT_ATOMS: atom_id res chain seq x y z
N MET A 1 -3.80 17.07 -9.20
CA MET A 1 -2.56 16.40 -8.73
C MET A 1 -2.90 15.64 -7.46
N PRO A 2 -2.42 14.39 -7.27
CA PRO A 2 -2.66 13.66 -6.03
C PRO A 2 -2.13 14.39 -4.79
N ALA A 3 -2.84 14.24 -3.67
CA ALA A 3 -2.42 14.84 -2.39
C ALA A 3 -1.03 14.35 -1.97
N GLY A 4 -0.15 15.29 -1.62
CA GLY A 4 1.24 15.01 -1.25
C GLY A 4 2.24 14.97 -2.41
N LEU A 5 1.78 15.13 -3.66
CA LEU A 5 2.64 15.32 -4.83
C LEU A 5 2.62 16.78 -5.31
N SER A 6 3.73 17.22 -5.89
CA SER A 6 3.89 18.56 -6.46
C SER A 6 4.68 18.51 -7.77
N LEU A 7 4.35 19.40 -8.71
CA LEU A 7 5.10 19.60 -9.95
C LEU A 7 6.13 20.72 -9.74
N ASN A 8 7.39 20.44 -10.08
CA ASN A 8 8.38 21.47 -10.32
C ASN A 8 8.21 22.02 -11.73
N ALA A 9 7.68 23.24 -11.85
CA ALA A 9 7.39 23.86 -13.15
C ALA A 9 8.64 24.11 -14.01
N THR A 10 9.83 24.22 -13.41
CA THR A 10 11.08 24.49 -14.12
C THR A 10 11.72 23.22 -14.66
N THR A 11 11.66 22.11 -13.92
CA THR A 11 12.29 20.84 -14.31
C THR A 11 11.31 19.82 -14.88
N GLY A 12 10.01 20.05 -14.74
CA GLY A 12 8.95 19.09 -15.07
C GLY A 12 8.84 17.92 -14.08
N ALA A 13 9.66 17.88 -13.02
CA ALA A 13 9.66 16.76 -12.09
C ALA A 13 8.44 16.79 -11.17
N ILE A 14 7.73 15.66 -11.05
CA ILE A 14 6.69 15.45 -10.04
C ILE A 14 7.32 14.73 -8.85
N THR A 15 7.27 15.35 -7.66
CA THR A 15 7.93 14.83 -6.45
C THR A 15 7.02 14.93 -5.24
N GLY A 16 7.31 14.13 -4.21
CA GLY A 16 6.59 14.10 -2.94
C GLY A 16 6.25 12.68 -2.49
N THR A 17 5.28 12.57 -1.59
CA THR A 17 4.78 11.28 -1.09
C THR A 17 3.26 11.31 -1.12
N PRO A 18 2.61 10.48 -1.96
CA PRO A 18 1.15 10.42 -1.98
C PRO A 18 0.59 10.04 -0.60
N THR A 19 -0.38 10.82 -0.10
CA THR A 19 -0.94 10.61 1.25
C THR A 19 -2.34 9.99 1.24
N VAL A 20 -2.99 9.94 0.08
CA VAL A 20 -4.35 9.42 -0.08
C VAL A 20 -4.34 8.33 -1.15
N SER A 21 -4.80 7.13 -0.78
CA SER A 21 -5.04 6.05 -1.73
C SER A 21 -6.31 6.28 -2.52
N GLY A 22 -6.32 5.84 -3.79
CA GLY A 22 -7.48 5.97 -4.65
C GLY A 22 -7.09 6.23 -6.10
N ALA A 23 -8.11 6.36 -6.96
CA ALA A 23 -7.91 6.82 -8.33
C ALA A 23 -7.45 8.28 -8.34
N TYR A 24 -6.60 8.62 -9.30
CA TYR A 24 -6.25 10.00 -9.60
C TYR A 24 -6.45 10.31 -11.08
N ASP A 25 -6.80 11.55 -11.34
CA ASP A 25 -6.82 12.18 -12.64
C ASP A 25 -6.28 13.61 -12.52
N PHE A 26 -5.30 13.97 -13.35
CA PHE A 26 -4.85 15.35 -13.45
C PHE A 26 -4.30 15.65 -14.84
N THR A 27 -4.30 16.91 -15.21
CA THR A 27 -3.80 17.37 -16.50
C THR A 27 -2.60 18.28 -16.27
N ILE A 28 -1.56 18.11 -17.07
CA ILE A 28 -0.43 19.04 -17.14
C ILE A 28 -0.52 19.78 -18.47
N GLU A 29 -0.31 21.10 -18.39
CA GLU A 29 -0.15 21.97 -19.54
C GLU A 29 1.29 22.50 -19.56
N ALA A 30 1.91 22.48 -20.73
CA ALA A 30 3.18 23.13 -21.00
C ALA A 30 2.96 24.25 -22.01
N THR A 31 3.57 25.40 -21.76
CA THR A 31 3.53 26.58 -22.63
C THR A 31 4.97 27.00 -22.92
N ASP A 32 5.31 27.20 -24.19
CA ASP A 32 6.62 27.76 -24.56
C ASP A 32 6.64 29.30 -24.49
N SER A 33 7.80 29.90 -24.77
CA SER A 33 7.99 31.35 -24.75
C SER A 33 7.99 32.00 -26.14
N SER A 34 7.59 31.27 -27.18
CA SER A 34 7.59 31.77 -28.55
C SER A 34 6.50 32.83 -28.76
N THR A 35 6.50 33.50 -29.91
CA THR A 35 5.48 34.51 -30.25
C THR A 35 4.90 34.19 -31.63
N PRO A 36 3.65 33.68 -31.71
CA PRO A 36 2.74 33.37 -30.60
C PRO A 36 3.20 32.14 -29.77
N PRO A 37 2.90 32.08 -28.45
CA PRO A 37 3.24 30.92 -27.63
C PRO A 37 2.57 29.64 -28.12
N LEU A 38 3.29 28.53 -28.05
CA LEU A 38 2.75 27.19 -28.32
C LEU A 38 2.42 26.48 -27.01
N THR A 39 1.34 25.70 -27.01
CA THR A 39 0.87 24.96 -25.84
C THR A 39 0.70 23.47 -26.15
N ALA A 40 0.91 22.63 -25.13
CA ALA A 40 0.64 21.20 -25.17
C ALA A 40 -0.01 20.76 -23.86
N THR A 41 -1.03 19.92 -23.92
CA THR A 41 -1.76 19.39 -22.76
C THR A 41 -1.74 17.88 -22.75
N GLN A 42 -1.50 17.27 -21.59
CA GLN A 42 -1.57 15.82 -21.40
C GLN A 42 -2.29 15.47 -20.10
N GLN A 43 -3.26 14.55 -20.20
CA GLN A 43 -3.94 13.97 -19.05
C GLN A 43 -3.17 12.76 -18.53
N TYR A 44 -3.07 12.65 -17.20
CA TYR A 44 -2.51 11.52 -16.47
C TYR A 44 -3.56 10.94 -15.54
N THR A 45 -3.74 9.63 -15.61
CA THR A 45 -4.67 8.88 -14.76
C THR A 45 -3.97 7.66 -14.18
N GLY A 46 -4.49 7.15 -13.06
CA GLY A 46 -3.96 5.95 -12.43
C GLY A 46 -4.55 5.72 -11.04
N THR A 47 -3.89 4.88 -10.25
CA THR A 47 -4.31 4.54 -8.89
C THR A 47 -3.13 4.58 -7.93
N ILE A 48 -3.36 5.17 -6.75
CA ILE A 48 -2.43 5.13 -5.62
C ILE A 48 -2.92 4.03 -4.68
N VAL A 49 -2.02 3.09 -4.38
CA VAL A 49 -2.31 1.94 -3.51
C VAL A 49 -1.61 2.09 -2.17
N THR A 50 -2.27 1.63 -1.11
CA THR A 50 -1.67 1.54 0.22
C THR A 50 -0.84 0.26 0.34
N SER A 51 0.38 0.37 0.84
CA SER A 51 1.24 -0.77 1.15
C SER A 51 0.57 -1.73 2.12
N MET A 52 0.69 -3.03 1.83
CA MET A 52 0.18 -4.07 2.71
C MET A 52 1.06 -4.20 3.96
N VAL A 53 0.44 -4.20 5.13
CA VAL A 53 1.12 -4.31 6.42
C VAL A 53 0.51 -5.42 7.25
N LEU A 54 1.34 -6.23 7.89
CA LEU A 54 0.94 -7.23 8.88
C LEU A 54 1.16 -6.70 10.31
N PRO A 55 0.49 -7.28 11.32
CA PRO A 55 0.82 -7.04 12.71
C PRO A 55 2.29 -7.34 13.00
N THR A 56 2.93 -6.52 13.83
CA THR A 56 4.33 -6.69 14.25
C THR A 56 4.49 -7.54 15.50
N THR A 57 3.39 -7.83 16.20
CA THR A 57 3.37 -8.59 17.45
C THR A 57 2.18 -9.54 17.49
N LEU A 58 2.32 -10.60 18.28
CA LEU A 58 1.23 -11.50 18.65
C LEU A 58 1.01 -11.44 20.16
N PRO A 59 -0.21 -11.75 20.65
CA PRO A 59 -0.43 -11.90 22.08
C PRO A 59 0.53 -12.93 22.69
N PRO A 60 0.91 -12.77 23.97
CA PRO A 60 1.74 -13.76 24.64
C PRO A 60 1.01 -15.10 24.71
N MET A 61 1.75 -16.18 24.43
CA MET A 61 1.24 -17.54 24.60
C MET A 61 1.49 -17.99 26.04
N VAL A 62 0.48 -18.58 26.66
CA VAL A 62 0.59 -19.15 28.01
C VAL A 62 0.51 -20.67 27.89
N GLN A 63 1.47 -21.36 28.50
CA GLN A 63 1.51 -22.82 28.50
C GLN A 63 0.19 -23.41 28.99
N ASN A 64 -0.30 -24.46 28.31
CA ASN A 64 -1.54 -25.18 28.63
C ASN A 64 -2.81 -24.32 28.61
N ARG A 65 -2.81 -23.16 27.94
CA ARG A 65 -4.01 -22.37 27.68
C ARG A 65 -4.27 -22.27 26.18
N ALA A 66 -5.55 -22.24 25.83
CA ALA A 66 -5.95 -21.95 24.45
C ALA A 66 -5.40 -20.59 24.02
N PHE A 67 -4.85 -20.54 22.82
CA PHE A 67 -4.34 -19.32 22.20
C PHE A 67 -5.32 -18.81 21.16
N SER A 68 -5.43 -17.50 21.02
CA SER A 68 -6.11 -16.86 19.91
C SER A 68 -5.32 -15.61 19.53
N GLY A 69 -4.77 -15.62 18.32
CA GLY A 69 -4.04 -14.51 17.73
C GLY A 69 -4.33 -14.41 16.25
N SER A 70 -3.86 -13.35 15.61
CA SER A 70 -4.04 -13.16 14.18
C SER A 70 -2.88 -12.38 13.58
N VAL A 71 -2.48 -12.80 12.38
CA VAL A 71 -1.56 -12.06 11.48
C VAL A 71 -2.32 -11.45 10.30
N ALA A 72 -3.64 -11.33 10.40
CA ALA A 72 -4.46 -10.64 9.41
C ALA A 72 -3.90 -9.25 9.14
N LYS A 73 -3.79 -8.87 7.86
CA LYS A 73 -3.27 -7.55 7.47
C LYS A 73 -3.99 -6.42 8.21
N THR A 74 -3.24 -5.39 8.58
CA THR A 74 -3.75 -4.20 9.28
C THR A 74 -3.99 -3.04 8.33
N SER A 75 -3.31 -3.01 7.18
CA SER A 75 -3.54 -2.02 6.13
C SER A 75 -3.19 -2.57 4.74
N GLY A 76 -3.65 -1.86 3.72
CA GLY A 76 -3.30 -2.11 2.32
C GLY A 76 -3.71 -3.48 1.79
N GLY A 77 -3.13 -3.86 0.66
CA GLY A 77 -3.49 -5.05 -0.10
C GLY A 77 -4.88 -4.96 -0.73
N SER A 78 -4.95 -5.05 -2.04
CA SER A 78 -6.23 -5.16 -2.76
C SER A 78 -6.53 -6.62 -3.10
N GLY A 79 -7.81 -7.00 -3.06
CA GLY A 79 -8.25 -8.35 -3.42
C GLY A 79 -8.02 -9.41 -2.34
N SER A 80 -8.18 -10.67 -2.73
CA SER A 80 -8.02 -11.82 -1.85
C SER A 80 -6.58 -11.96 -1.35
N VAL A 81 -6.43 -12.14 -0.05
CA VAL A 81 -5.12 -12.30 0.62
C VAL A 81 -4.97 -13.75 1.07
N THR A 82 -3.82 -14.34 0.78
CA THR A 82 -3.43 -15.66 1.29
C THR A 82 -2.26 -15.53 2.24
N TYR A 83 -2.30 -16.29 3.33
CA TYR A 83 -1.28 -16.31 4.37
C TYR A 83 -0.57 -17.66 4.32
N ALA A 84 0.75 -17.63 4.47
CA ALA A 84 1.58 -18.83 4.55
C ALA A 84 2.69 -18.62 5.58
N LEU A 85 3.04 -19.68 6.29
CA LEU A 85 4.25 -19.70 7.10
C LEU A 85 5.45 -19.87 6.16
N THR A 86 6.35 -18.91 6.14
CA THR A 86 7.59 -18.96 5.36
C THR A 86 8.78 -18.81 6.31
N GLY A 87 9.75 -19.73 6.22
CA GLY A 87 10.93 -19.76 7.10
C GLY A 87 10.86 -20.82 8.22
N GLY A 88 12.03 -21.33 8.60
CA GLY A 88 12.23 -22.45 9.51
C GLY A 88 11.95 -22.12 10.98
N ASN A 89 10.69 -22.23 11.35
CA ASN A 89 10.15 -22.86 12.57
C ASN A 89 8.64 -22.72 12.46
N LEU A 90 7.95 -23.85 12.40
CA LEU A 90 6.49 -23.88 12.33
C LEU A 90 5.90 -23.32 13.63
N LEU A 91 4.60 -22.99 13.59
CA LEU A 91 3.87 -22.62 14.80
C LEU A 91 4.11 -23.66 15.91
N PRO A 92 4.16 -23.23 17.19
CA PRO A 92 4.19 -24.15 18.32
C PRO A 92 3.17 -25.28 18.19
N ALA A 93 3.52 -26.47 18.68
CA ALA A 93 2.65 -27.64 18.59
C ALA A 93 1.25 -27.34 19.17
N GLY A 94 0.22 -27.74 18.45
CA GLY A 94 -1.18 -27.48 18.79
C GLY A 94 -1.76 -26.20 18.21
N LEU A 95 -0.95 -25.38 17.51
CA LEU A 95 -1.43 -24.21 16.79
C LEU A 95 -1.48 -24.44 15.29
N SER A 96 -2.38 -23.72 14.63
CA SER A 96 -2.63 -23.76 13.20
C SER A 96 -2.79 -22.34 12.65
N LEU A 97 -2.41 -22.13 11.39
CA LEU A 97 -2.67 -20.89 10.65
C LEU A 97 -3.83 -21.12 9.69
N ASN A 98 -4.87 -20.30 9.80
CA ASN A 98 -5.88 -20.20 8.76
C ASN A 98 -5.35 -19.34 7.61
N THR A 99 -5.09 -19.96 6.46
CA THR A 99 -4.40 -19.34 5.31
C THR A 99 -5.25 -18.29 4.57
N THR A 100 -6.54 -18.15 4.90
CA THR A 100 -7.43 -17.16 4.27
C THR A 100 -7.74 -16.00 5.22
N THR A 101 -7.77 -16.26 6.53
CA THR A 101 -8.11 -15.22 7.53
C THR A 101 -6.89 -14.68 8.27
N GLY A 102 -5.76 -15.39 8.26
CA GLY A 102 -4.59 -15.06 9.07
C GLY A 102 -4.76 -15.39 10.56
N ALA A 103 -5.87 -16.01 10.96
CA ALA A 103 -6.09 -16.43 12.34
C ALA A 103 -5.13 -17.55 12.76
N ILE A 104 -4.66 -17.49 14.01
CA ILE A 104 -3.81 -18.52 14.63
C ILE A 104 -4.52 -19.04 15.88
N THR A 105 -4.78 -20.35 15.89
CA THR A 105 -5.50 -21.07 16.96
C THR A 105 -4.93 -22.45 17.16
#